data_AF-A0A8I1ZR04-F1
#
_entry.id   AF-A0A8I1ZR04-F1
#
_cell.length_a   1.000
_cell.length_b   1.000
_cell.length_c   1.000
_cell.angle_alpha   90.00
_cell.angle_beta   90.00
_cell.angle_gamma   90.00
#
_symmetry.space_group_name_H-M   'P 1'
#
loop_
_entity.id
_entity.type
_entity.pdbx_description
1 polymer ?
#
loop_
_entity_poly.entity_id
_entity_poly.type
_entity_poly.pdbx_seq_one_letter_code
_entity_poly.pdbx_strand_id
1 'polypeptide(L)'
;MAPLAAMLLPVFLALTPLNVSWAAGTLVQLIHGDTGRSIACNLLQDGETLVLTWKNSLFDLAVTEVYKAGGGLLTQTGVTFAIPGGGDPPRVKPEDVEDLFHTGGPFRADGLSRPFQKIVFRIGEIGNPILNIQGRQIALAEEVGFGGTIVLESRLSMSNEPLPCPIGAIDYGAKKPTQDR
;
A
#
# COMPACT_ATOMS: atom_id res chain seq x y z
N MET A 1 -69.67 -8.67 -38.57
CA MET A 1 -68.72 -7.59 -38.21
C MET A 1 -68.32 -7.84 -36.76
N ALA A 2 -67.14 -8.44 -36.54
CA ALA A 2 -66.64 -8.84 -35.22
C ALA A 2 -65.67 -7.78 -34.68
N PRO A 3 -65.59 -7.56 -33.35
CA PRO A 3 -64.85 -6.44 -32.79
C PRO A 3 -63.34 -6.70 -32.75
N LEU A 4 -62.57 -5.65 -33.02
CA LEU A 4 -61.11 -5.58 -32.88
C LEU A 4 -60.72 -5.86 -31.42
N ALA A 5 -59.99 -6.95 -31.19
CA ALA A 5 -59.36 -7.24 -29.91
C ALA A 5 -58.17 -6.28 -29.70
N ALA A 6 -58.29 -5.41 -28.69
CA ALA A 6 -57.19 -4.57 -28.24
C ALA A 6 -56.11 -5.44 -27.57
N MET A 7 -54.96 -5.54 -28.22
CA MET A 7 -53.76 -6.20 -27.70
C MET A 7 -53.18 -5.36 -26.55
N LEU A 8 -53.34 -5.82 -25.32
CA LEU A 8 -52.61 -5.31 -24.14
C LEU A 8 -51.19 -5.87 -24.18
N LEU A 9 -50.21 -5.02 -24.46
CA LEU A 9 -48.78 -5.34 -24.35
C LEU A 9 -48.36 -5.15 -22.88
N PRO A 10 -47.93 -6.20 -22.15
CA PRO A 10 -47.39 -5.99 -20.81
C PRO A 10 -45.97 -5.43 -20.93
N VAL A 11 -45.78 -4.19 -20.46
CA VAL A 11 -44.46 -3.59 -20.25
C VAL A 11 -43.82 -4.32 -19.06
N PHE A 12 -43.02 -5.34 -19.34
CA PHE A 12 -42.13 -5.94 -18.35
C PHE A 12 -40.96 -4.96 -18.09
N LEU A 13 -41.12 -4.09 -17.09
CA LEU A 13 -39.97 -3.43 -16.45
C LEU A 13 -39.14 -4.52 -15.75
N ALA A 14 -38.12 -5.02 -16.44
CA ALA A 14 -37.09 -5.84 -15.81
C ALA A 14 -36.32 -4.97 -14.81
N LEU A 15 -36.67 -5.09 -13.53
CA LEU A 15 -35.85 -4.65 -12.40
C LEU A 15 -34.57 -5.50 -12.39
N THR A 16 -33.61 -5.18 -13.24
CA THR A 16 -32.25 -5.69 -13.06
C THR A 16 -31.73 -5.08 -11.76
N PRO A 17 -31.42 -5.88 -10.72
CA PRO A 17 -30.70 -5.33 -9.58
C PRO A 17 -29.40 -4.75 -10.14
N LEU A 18 -29.18 -3.46 -9.91
CA LEU A 18 -27.85 -2.89 -10.09
C LEU A 18 -26.94 -3.68 -9.15
N ASN A 19 -26.20 -4.64 -9.70
CA ASN A 19 -25.08 -5.27 -9.02
C ASN A 19 -24.01 -4.20 -8.89
N VAL A 20 -24.16 -3.32 -7.90
CA VAL A 20 -23.08 -2.43 -7.50
C VAL A 20 -22.03 -3.30 -6.85
N SER A 21 -21.08 -3.77 -7.68
CA SER A 21 -19.90 -4.48 -7.21
C SER A 21 -19.00 -3.45 -6.55
N TRP A 22 -19.04 -3.40 -5.23
CA TRP A 22 -18.09 -2.62 -4.45
C TRP A 22 -16.78 -3.41 -4.42
N ALA A 23 -15.75 -2.88 -5.08
CA ALA A 23 -14.42 -3.47 -4.99
C ALA A 23 -13.93 -3.34 -3.53
N ALA A 24 -13.56 -4.46 -2.92
CA ALA A 24 -12.82 -4.44 -1.67
C ALA A 24 -11.36 -4.08 -1.97
N GLY A 25 -10.75 -3.30 -1.09
CA GLY A 25 -9.35 -2.94 -1.17
C GLY A 25 -8.67 -2.99 0.20
N THR A 26 -7.37 -2.78 0.19
CA THR A 26 -6.56 -2.65 1.40
C THR A 26 -6.37 -1.17 1.70
N LEU A 27 -7.05 -0.68 2.74
CA LEU A 27 -6.83 0.67 3.25
C LEU A 27 -5.51 0.68 4.02
N VAL A 28 -4.59 1.52 3.58
CA VAL A 28 -3.27 1.74 4.19
C VAL A 28 -3.24 3.14 4.79
N GLN A 29 -2.86 3.24 6.05
CA GLN A 29 -2.73 4.50 6.78
C GLN A 29 -1.30 4.66 7.28
N LEU A 30 -0.74 5.84 7.05
CA LEU A 30 0.53 6.29 7.61
C LEU A 30 0.22 7.29 8.72
N ILE A 31 0.69 7.01 9.93
CA ILE A 31 0.31 7.72 11.15
C ILE A 31 1.57 8.17 11.88
N HIS A 32 1.59 9.42 12.34
CA HIS A 32 2.60 9.90 13.28
C HIS A 32 2.40 9.19 14.62
N GLY A 33 3.34 8.33 15.01
CA GLY A 33 3.21 7.43 16.16
C GLY A 33 3.02 8.15 17.49
N ASP A 34 3.68 9.29 17.68
CA ASP A 34 3.61 10.03 18.96
C ASP A 34 2.35 10.90 19.10
N THR A 35 1.80 11.41 17.99
CA THR A 35 0.67 12.36 18.01
C THR A 35 -0.65 11.76 17.54
N GLY A 36 -0.61 10.58 16.91
CA GLY A 36 -1.77 9.98 16.24
C GLY A 36 -2.23 10.72 14.98
N ARG A 37 -1.52 11.79 14.57
CA ARG A 37 -1.83 12.54 13.34
C ARG A 37 -1.69 11.63 12.14
N SER A 38 -2.73 11.56 11.31
CA SER A 38 -2.62 10.87 10.02
C SER A 38 -1.79 11.71 9.03
N ILE A 39 -0.86 11.04 8.36
CA ILE A 39 0.07 11.62 7.39
C ILE A 39 -0.39 11.30 5.97
N ALA A 40 -0.73 10.03 5.72
CA ALA A 40 -1.24 9.55 4.44
C ALA A 40 -2.28 8.45 4.65
N CYS A 41 -3.15 8.31 3.67
CA CYS A 41 -4.27 7.39 3.69
C CYS A 41 -4.60 7.01 2.25
N ASN A 42 -4.48 5.73 1.93
CA ASN A 42 -4.56 5.22 0.56
C ASN A 42 -5.37 3.93 0.53
N LEU A 43 -6.37 3.86 -0.35
CA LEU A 43 -7.02 2.60 -0.66
C LEU A 43 -6.28 1.94 -1.83
N LEU A 44 -5.67 0.79 -1.54
CA LEU A 44 -4.93 -0.01 -2.50
C LEU A 44 -5.79 -1.16 -3.02
N GLN A 45 -5.79 -1.36 -4.33
CA GLN A 45 -6.33 -2.56 -4.94
C GLN A 45 -5.40 -3.75 -4.68
N ASP A 46 -5.95 -4.97 -4.72
CA ASP A 46 -5.15 -6.18 -4.57
C ASP A 46 -4.06 -6.25 -5.64
N GLY A 47 -2.83 -6.51 -5.19
CA GLY A 47 -1.63 -6.54 -6.03
C GLY A 47 -0.92 -5.19 -6.21
N GLU A 48 -1.54 -4.06 -5.82
CA GLU A 48 -0.83 -2.77 -5.80
C GLU A 48 0.37 -2.83 -4.84
N THR A 49 1.42 -2.08 -5.20
CA THR A 49 2.73 -2.17 -4.54
C THR A 49 3.01 -0.92 -3.72
N LEU A 50 3.62 -1.15 -2.55
CA LEU A 50 4.23 -0.15 -1.69
C LEU A 50 5.72 -0.47 -1.57
N VAL A 51 6.59 0.51 -1.80
CA VAL A 51 8.04 0.33 -1.76
C VAL A 51 8.63 1.22 -0.68
N LEU A 52 9.35 0.63 0.25
CA LEU A 52 10.07 1.36 1.28
C LEU A 52 11.56 1.30 0.97
N THR A 53 12.22 2.45 0.94
CA THR A 53 13.67 2.52 0.82
C THR A 53 14.25 3.16 2.06
N TRP A 54 15.41 2.68 2.51
CA TRP A 54 16.11 3.20 3.68
C TRP A 54 17.58 2.81 3.64
N LYS A 55 18.40 3.48 4.45
CA LYS A 55 19.82 3.18 4.60
C LYS A 55 20.05 2.35 5.86
N ASN A 56 20.61 1.15 5.70
CA ASN A 56 21.05 0.35 6.82
C ASN A 56 22.33 0.93 7.41
N SER A 57 22.22 1.49 8.61
CA SER A 57 23.35 2.14 9.30
C SER A 57 24.45 1.17 9.75
N LEU A 58 24.15 -0.11 9.97
CA LEU A 58 25.11 -1.09 10.46
C LEU A 58 26.10 -1.50 9.37
N PHE A 59 25.63 -1.60 8.12
CA PHE A 59 26.41 -2.10 6.98
C PHE A 59 26.60 -1.08 5.86
N ASP A 60 26.08 0.14 6.01
CA ASP A 60 26.08 1.20 4.99
C ASP A 60 25.39 0.80 3.67
N LEU A 61 24.40 -0.10 3.75
CA LEU A 61 23.69 -0.63 2.58
C LEU A 61 22.41 0.14 2.28
N ALA A 62 22.11 0.32 1.00
CA ALA A 62 20.79 0.76 0.57
C ALA A 62 19.82 -0.41 0.63
N VAL A 63 18.73 -0.24 1.36
CA VAL A 63 17.69 -1.25 1.53
C VAL A 63 16.46 -0.84 0.74
N THR A 64 15.89 -1.78 0.01
CA THR A 64 14.59 -1.66 -0.65
C THR A 64 13.71 -2.81 -0.21
N GLU A 65 12.55 -2.52 0.34
CA GLU A 65 11.52 -3.48 0.70
C GLU A 65 10.28 -3.27 -0.15
N VAL A 66 9.72 -4.37 -0.64
CA VAL A 66 8.57 -4.36 -1.55
C VAL A 66 7.41 -5.08 -0.89
N TYR A 67 6.29 -4.37 -0.76
CA TYR A 67 5.06 -4.84 -0.17
C TYR A 67 3.95 -4.89 -1.22
N LYS A 68 3.10 -5.91 -1.17
CA LYS A 68 1.88 -5.98 -1.97
C LYS A 68 0.65 -5.92 -1.09
N ALA A 69 -0.32 -5.09 -1.49
CA ALA A 69 -1.64 -5.04 -0.90
C ALA A 69 -2.45 -6.28 -1.28
N GLY A 70 -3.22 -6.82 -0.35
CA GLY A 70 -4.11 -7.95 -0.61
C GLY A 70 -4.95 -8.31 0.59
N GLY A 71 -6.27 -8.37 0.43
CA GLY A 71 -7.17 -8.86 1.49
C GLY A 71 -7.08 -8.09 2.82
N GLY A 72 -6.70 -6.81 2.78
CA GLY A 72 -6.51 -5.98 3.96
C GLY A 72 -5.13 -6.05 4.61
N LEU A 73 -4.19 -6.78 4.01
CA LEU A 73 -2.83 -6.96 4.51
C LEU A 73 -1.81 -6.32 3.56
N LEU A 74 -0.65 -5.97 4.11
CA LEU A 74 0.57 -5.70 3.36
C LEU A 74 1.50 -6.90 3.48
N THR A 75 1.71 -7.63 2.39
CA THR A 75 2.64 -8.75 2.36
C THR A 75 3.98 -8.28 1.82
N GLN A 76 5.05 -8.35 2.61
CA GLN A 76 6.40 -8.13 2.10
C GLN A 76 6.74 -9.29 1.17
N THR A 77 7.01 -8.95 -0.09
CA THR A 77 7.28 -9.89 -1.19
C THR A 77 8.72 -9.87 -1.66
N GLY A 78 9.49 -8.86 -1.28
CA GLY A 78 10.91 -8.81 -1.57
C GLY A 78 11.66 -7.84 -0.66
N VAL A 79 12.95 -8.11 -0.50
CA VAL A 79 13.90 -7.21 0.14
C VAL A 79 15.22 -7.26 -0.62
N THR A 80 15.86 -6.10 -0.77
CA THR A 80 17.17 -5.97 -1.40
C THR A 80 18.05 -5.11 -0.50
N PHE A 81 19.22 -5.64 -0.16
CA PHE A 81 20.33 -4.94 0.45
C PHE A 81 21.40 -4.75 -0.63
N ALA A 82 21.69 -3.50 -0.99
CA ALA A 82 22.59 -3.18 -2.08
C ALA A 82 23.71 -2.25 -1.63
N ILE A 83 24.90 -2.44 -2.21
CA ILE A 83 25.99 -1.47 -2.09
C ILE A 83 25.63 -0.27 -2.97
N PRO A 84 25.61 0.97 -2.44
CA PRO A 84 25.34 2.16 -3.25
C PRO A 84 26.31 2.28 -4.43
N GLY A 85 25.78 2.40 -5.65
CA GLY A 85 26.57 2.45 -6.88
C GLY A 85 27.23 1.12 -7.28
N GLY A 86 26.98 0.04 -6.55
CA GLY A 86 27.44 -1.31 -6.88
C GLY A 86 26.59 -1.99 -7.96
N GLY A 87 26.98 -3.21 -8.31
CA GLY A 87 26.19 -4.07 -9.19
C GLY A 87 24.99 -4.71 -8.48
N ASP A 88 24.25 -5.54 -9.23
CA ASP A 88 23.10 -6.28 -8.68
C ASP A 88 23.54 -7.21 -7.53
N PRO A 89 22.86 -7.16 -6.37
CA PRO A 89 23.17 -8.05 -5.25
C PRO A 89 22.94 -9.52 -5.57
N PRO A 90 23.69 -10.44 -4.93
CA PRO A 90 23.44 -11.88 -5.02
C PRO A 90 22.01 -12.24 -4.65
N ARG A 91 21.38 -13.13 -5.42
CA ARG A 91 20.06 -13.67 -5.07
C ARG A 91 20.20 -14.74 -4.00
N VAL A 92 19.33 -14.68 -3.00
CA VAL A 92 19.25 -15.64 -1.89
C VAL A 92 17.83 -16.19 -1.80
N LYS A 93 17.66 -17.28 -1.05
CA LYS A 93 16.33 -17.86 -0.87
C LYS A 93 15.55 -17.08 0.20
N PRO A 94 14.20 -17.02 0.12
CA PRO A 94 13.36 -16.40 1.13
C PRO A 94 13.62 -16.85 2.56
N GLU A 95 13.90 -18.15 2.75
CA GLU A 95 14.18 -18.77 4.04
C GLU A 95 15.48 -18.29 4.69
N ASP A 96 16.46 -17.84 3.90
CA ASP A 96 17.78 -17.42 4.40
C ASP A 96 17.77 -15.96 4.89
N VAL A 97 16.72 -15.19 4.58
CA VAL A 97 16.67 -13.75 4.81
C VAL A 97 16.86 -13.38 6.28
N GLU A 98 16.28 -14.15 7.21
CA GLU A 98 16.38 -13.85 8.64
C GLU A 98 17.82 -13.94 9.16
N ASP A 99 18.55 -14.96 8.72
CA ASP A 99 19.96 -15.13 9.10
C ASP A 99 20.83 -14.03 8.47
N LEU A 100 20.52 -13.62 7.24
CA LEU A 100 21.30 -12.63 6.50
C LEU A 100 21.16 -11.21 7.05
N PHE A 101 20.07 -10.89 7.76
CA PHE A 101 19.97 -9.63 8.49
C PHE A 101 21.06 -9.48 9.56
N HIS A 102 21.62 -10.59 10.07
CA HIS A 102 22.62 -10.59 11.14
C HIS A 102 24.05 -10.74 10.63
N THR A 103 24.25 -11.42 9.50
CA THR A 103 25.59 -11.65 8.94
C THR A 103 26.11 -10.45 8.15
N GLY A 104 25.21 -9.62 7.62
CA GLY A 104 25.55 -8.45 6.82
C GLY A 104 25.92 -8.78 5.37
N GLY A 105 26.10 -7.72 4.58
CA GLY A 105 26.44 -7.80 3.15
C GLY A 105 25.23 -7.66 2.20
N PRO A 106 25.49 -7.43 0.90
CA PRO A 106 24.43 -7.23 -0.08
C PRO A 106 23.77 -8.56 -0.46
N PHE A 107 22.44 -8.53 -0.58
CA PHE A 107 21.65 -9.65 -1.11
C PHE A 107 20.32 -9.17 -1.66
N ARG A 108 19.65 -10.03 -2.43
CA ARG A 108 18.28 -9.84 -2.90
C ARG A 108 17.47 -11.10 -2.67
N ALA A 109 16.33 -10.96 -2.01
CA ALA A 109 15.32 -12.00 -1.89
C ALA A 109 14.00 -11.52 -2.52
N ASP A 110 13.41 -12.36 -3.35
CA ASP A 110 12.07 -12.16 -3.93
C ASP A 110 11.21 -13.38 -3.53
N GLY A 111 9.89 -13.24 -3.57
CA GLY A 111 8.96 -14.34 -3.22
C GLY A 111 8.77 -14.53 -1.71
N LEU A 112 9.07 -13.50 -0.92
CA LEU A 112 8.72 -13.48 0.50
C LEU A 112 7.19 -13.52 0.66
N SER A 113 6.73 -14.08 1.77
CA SER A 113 5.31 -14.12 2.15
C SER A 113 5.16 -13.74 3.62
N ARG A 114 5.70 -12.57 3.99
CA ARG A 114 5.63 -12.04 5.37
C ARG A 114 4.47 -11.03 5.45
N PRO A 115 3.31 -11.38 6.03
CA PRO A 115 2.15 -10.50 6.10
C PRO A 115 2.25 -9.53 7.27
N PHE A 116 1.80 -8.30 7.07
CA PHE A 116 1.73 -7.25 8.08
C PHE A 116 0.36 -6.58 8.06
N GLN A 117 -0.21 -6.38 9.25
CA GLN A 117 -1.31 -5.42 9.49
C GLN A 117 -0.78 -4.09 10.04
N LYS A 118 0.39 -4.13 10.68
CA LYS A 118 1.01 -2.99 11.35
C LYS A 118 2.52 -3.09 11.24
N ILE A 119 3.16 -2.02 10.80
CA ILE A 119 4.60 -1.86 10.78
C ILE A 119 4.93 -0.57 11.52
N VAL A 120 5.89 -0.63 12.44
CA VAL A 120 6.32 0.52 13.23
C VAL A 120 7.74 0.87 12.85
N PHE A 121 7.94 2.09 12.36
CA PHE A 121 9.26 2.61 12.01
C PHE A 121 9.69 3.63 13.05
N ARG A 122 10.92 3.48 13.55
CA ARG A 122 11.60 4.49 14.36
C ARG A 122 12.59 5.23 13.49
N ILE A 123 12.51 6.56 13.48
CA ILE A 123 13.36 7.39 12.64
C ILE A 123 14.70 7.63 13.34
N GLY A 124 15.73 6.96 12.84
CA GLY A 124 17.12 7.23 13.20
C GLY A 124 17.74 8.32 12.33
N GLU A 125 18.97 8.71 12.68
CA GLU A 125 19.71 9.79 12.01
C GLU A 125 20.13 9.43 10.57
N ILE A 126 20.57 8.18 10.37
CA ILE A 126 21.18 7.74 9.10
C ILE A 126 20.14 7.16 8.14
N GLY A 127 19.07 6.56 8.66
CA GLY A 127 18.19 5.67 7.90
C GLY A 127 17.48 6.31 6.71
N ASN A 128 17.22 7.62 6.77
CA ASN A 128 16.49 8.41 5.76
C ASN A 128 15.39 7.62 5.00
N PRO A 129 14.36 7.09 5.70
CA PRO A 129 13.41 6.20 5.07
C PRO A 129 12.42 6.97 4.18
N ILE A 130 12.23 6.49 2.95
CA ILE A 130 11.32 7.05 1.95
C ILE A 130 10.33 5.96 1.54
N LEU A 131 9.04 6.26 1.70
CA LEU A 131 7.94 5.41 1.31
C LEU A 131 7.38 5.85 -0.06
N ASN A 132 7.27 4.91 -1.00
CA ASN A 132 6.58 5.11 -2.26
C ASN A 132 5.27 4.33 -2.31
N ILE A 133 4.16 5.04 -2.48
CA ILE A 133 2.81 4.48 -2.56
C ILE A 133 2.01 5.22 -3.64
N GLN A 134 1.42 4.48 -4.60
CA GLN A 134 0.65 5.03 -5.73
C GLN A 134 1.36 6.18 -6.49
N GLY A 135 2.69 6.08 -6.63
CA GLY A 135 3.53 7.06 -7.33
C GLY A 135 3.92 8.28 -6.51
N ARG A 136 3.54 8.37 -5.24
CA ARG A 136 3.95 9.43 -4.32
C ARG A 136 5.10 8.96 -3.44
N GLN A 137 6.12 9.79 -3.30
CA GLN A 137 7.20 9.60 -2.32
C GLN A 137 6.90 10.40 -1.06
N ILE A 138 7.10 9.78 0.10
CA ILE A 138 6.94 10.38 1.43
C ILE A 138 8.24 10.14 2.20
N ALA A 139 8.98 11.22 2.46
CA ALA A 139 10.16 11.18 3.30
C ALA A 139 9.72 11.13 4.77
N LEU A 140 9.82 9.97 5.39
CA LEU A 140 9.26 9.75 6.73
C LEU A 140 9.94 10.60 7.80
N ALA A 141 11.24 10.89 7.63
CA ALA A 141 11.98 11.74 8.56
C ALA A 141 11.50 13.20 8.55
N GLU A 142 10.99 13.70 7.42
CA GLU A 142 10.43 15.05 7.33
C GLU A 142 9.08 15.17 8.05
N GLU A 143 8.36 14.06 8.20
CA GLU A 143 7.03 14.04 8.82
C GLU A 143 7.04 13.97 10.35
N VAL A 144 8.07 13.33 10.93
CA VAL A 144 8.14 13.07 12.39
C VAL A 144 9.45 13.51 13.04
N GLY A 145 10.48 13.88 12.26
CA GLY A 145 11.79 14.24 12.77
C GLY A 145 12.60 13.07 13.33
N PHE A 146 13.83 13.37 13.76
CA PHE A 146 14.72 12.40 14.41
C PHE A 146 14.14 11.92 15.74
N GLY A 147 14.22 10.60 16.00
CA GLY A 147 13.67 9.96 17.18
C GLY A 147 12.15 9.75 17.13
N GLY A 148 11.48 10.33 16.13
CA GLY A 148 10.04 10.18 15.92
C GLY A 148 9.65 8.76 15.49
N THR A 149 8.37 8.46 15.63
CA THR A 149 7.80 7.17 15.24
C THR A 149 6.78 7.34 14.12
N ILE A 150 6.82 6.44 13.13
CA ILE A 150 5.77 6.27 12.12
C ILE A 150 5.10 4.92 12.33
N VAL A 151 3.79 4.87 12.19
CA VAL A 151 2.99 3.65 12.20
C VAL A 151 2.31 3.51 10.83
N LEU A 152 2.59 2.41 10.14
CA LEU A 152 1.91 2.00 8.93
C LEU A 152 0.91 0.91 9.28
N GLU A 153 -0.39 1.16 9.09
CA GLU A 153 -1.46 0.21 9.38
C GLU A 153 -2.23 -0.14 8.12
N SER A 154 -2.66 -1.40 8.01
CA SER A 154 -3.50 -1.86 6.91
C SER A 154 -4.73 -2.59 7.41
N ARG A 155 -5.84 -2.43 6.70
CA ARG A 155 -7.07 -3.21 6.93
C ARG A 155 -7.86 -3.38 5.64
N LEU A 156 -8.79 -4.33 5.66
CA LEU A 156 -9.80 -4.43 4.62
C LEU A 156 -10.71 -3.21 4.67
N SER A 157 -11.03 -2.64 3.52
CA SER A 157 -12.02 -1.58 3.38
C SER A 157 -12.79 -1.75 2.07
N MET A 158 -14.07 -1.40 2.10
CA MET A 158 -14.90 -1.44 0.91
C MET A 158 -14.80 -0.09 0.21
N SER A 159 -14.74 -0.07 -1.13
CA SER A 159 -14.65 1.19 -1.91
C SER A 159 -15.81 2.18 -1.72
N ASN A 160 -16.91 1.76 -1.10
CA ASN A 160 -18.03 2.64 -0.72
C ASN A 160 -17.97 3.16 0.70
N GLU A 161 -17.07 2.64 1.52
CA GLU A 161 -16.80 3.19 2.84
C GLU A 161 -16.21 4.58 2.60
N PRO A 162 -16.78 5.65 3.19
CA PRO A 162 -16.12 6.94 3.18
C PRO A 162 -14.71 6.70 3.73
N LEU A 163 -13.68 7.07 2.95
CA LEU A 163 -12.31 6.87 3.40
C LEU A 163 -12.19 7.52 4.78
N PRO A 164 -11.92 6.76 5.85
CA PRO A 164 -11.94 7.30 7.21
C PRO A 164 -10.68 8.09 7.51
N CYS A 165 -10.04 8.63 6.46
CA CYS A 165 -8.92 9.52 6.56
C CYS A 165 -9.37 10.70 7.44
N PRO A 166 -8.76 10.90 8.63
CA PRO A 166 -9.12 11.99 9.51
C PRO A 166 -9.03 13.32 8.76
N ILE A 167 -9.90 14.29 9.05
CA ILE A 167 -9.86 15.62 8.44
C ILE A 167 -8.44 16.21 8.64
N GLY A 168 -7.71 16.42 7.54
CA GLY A 168 -6.30 16.86 7.53
C GLY A 168 -5.30 15.79 7.05
N ALA A 169 -5.68 14.51 7.07
CA ALA A 169 -5.08 13.50 6.22
C ALA A 169 -5.46 13.81 4.79
N ILE A 170 -4.47 13.93 3.92
CA ILE A 170 -4.80 14.22 2.54
C ILE A 170 -5.26 12.91 1.91
N ASP A 171 -6.56 12.84 1.59
CA ASP A 171 -7.16 11.79 0.80
C ASP A 171 -6.64 11.91 -0.64
N TYR A 172 -5.78 10.97 -1.03
CA TYR A 172 -5.24 10.91 -2.39
C TYR A 172 -5.90 9.83 -3.24
N GLY A 173 -6.92 9.16 -2.71
CA GLY A 173 -7.58 7.99 -3.26
C GLY A 173 -8.75 8.30 -4.17
N ALA A 174 -8.60 9.19 -5.16
CA ALA A 174 -9.43 9.17 -6.35
C ALA A 174 -8.66 9.75 -7.53
N LYS A 175 -8.16 8.89 -8.43
CA LYS A 175 -7.95 9.32 -9.81
C LYS A 175 -9.29 9.84 -10.31
N LYS A 176 -9.43 11.17 -10.44
CA LYS A 176 -10.52 11.72 -11.25
C LYS A 176 -10.41 11.08 -12.63
N PRO A 177 -11.50 10.58 -13.23
CA PRO A 177 -11.47 10.14 -14.61
C PRO A 177 -10.97 11.31 -15.43
N THR A 178 -9.91 11.08 -16.20
CA THR A 178 -9.38 12.03 -17.17
C THR A 178 -10.55 12.46 -18.04
N GLN A 179 -10.98 13.70 -17.91
CA GLN A 179 -11.93 14.27 -18.85
C GLN A 179 -11.09 14.68 -20.05
N ASP A 180 -11.11 13.83 -21.07
CA ASP A 180 -10.61 14.16 -22.41
C ASP A 180 -11.14 15.55 -22.80
N ARG A 181 -10.21 16.40 -23.24
CA ARG A 181 -10.47 17.62 -23.99
C ARG A 181 -9.86 17.48 -25.37
#